data_AF-A0A1B6C0S5-F1
#
_entry.id   AF-A0A1B6C0S5-F1
#
_cell.length_a   1.000
_cell.length_b   1.000
_cell.length_c   1.000
_cell.angle_alpha   90.00
_cell.angle_beta   90.00
_cell.angle_gamma   90.00
#
_symmetry.space_group_name_H-M   'P 1'
#
loop_
_entity.id
_entity.type
_entity.pdbx_description
1 polymer ?
#
loop_
_entity_poly.entity_id
_entity_poly.type
_entity_poly.pdbx_seq_one_letter_code
_entity_poly.pdbx_strand_id
1 'polypeptide(L)'
;MYGLGVSHNVYFEIPYAPAILNATSRKNTIQMAHLYHTFGKSKNVIISSKALNHFHLRGPYDVMNLGLLFGLSEEQSKNAATNNCRTLLIRAQGRKFGKTSMTMEIHDLRLDESQLPEEEGPSIKRLRVDNT
;
A
#
# COMPACT_ATOMS: atom_id res chain seq x y z
N MET A 1 -7.33 2.06 -23.89
CA MET A 1 -6.28 2.59 -22.98
C MET A 1 -6.23 1.84 -21.64
N TYR A 2 -7.36 1.56 -20.97
CA TYR A 2 -7.38 0.81 -19.69
C TYR A 2 -6.67 -0.55 -19.73
N GLY A 3 -6.98 -1.40 -20.72
CA GLY A 3 -6.37 -2.73 -20.85
C GLY A 3 -4.84 -2.71 -21.00
N LEU A 4 -4.30 -1.68 -21.66
CA LEU A 4 -2.85 -1.48 -21.79
C LEU A 4 -2.21 -1.11 -20.43
N GLY A 5 -2.89 -0.29 -19.63
CA GLY A 5 -2.45 -0.02 -18.26
C GLY A 5 -2.40 -1.31 -17.42
N VAL A 6 -3.43 -2.14 -17.53
CA VAL A 6 -3.48 -3.44 -16.83
C VAL A 6 -2.33 -4.36 -17.26
N SER A 7 -2.03 -4.47 -18.57
CA SER A 7 -0.92 -5.31 -19.05
C SER A 7 0.45 -4.83 -18.57
N HIS A 8 0.61 -3.52 -18.37
CA HIS A 8 1.82 -2.93 -17.78
C HIS A 8 1.84 -2.93 -16.24
N ASN A 9 0.90 -3.63 -15.58
CA ASN A 9 0.77 -3.65 -14.12
C ASN A 9 0.62 -2.24 -13.51
N VAL A 10 -0.07 -1.35 -14.23
CA VAL A 10 -0.55 -0.09 -13.67
C VAL A 10 -1.81 -0.40 -12.85
N TYR A 11 -1.91 0.23 -11.69
CA TYR A 11 -3.06 0.13 -10.80
C TYR A 11 -3.83 1.44 -10.78
N PHE A 12 -5.14 1.33 -10.63
CA PHE A 12 -6.07 2.46 -10.61
C PHE A 12 -6.70 2.61 -9.23
N GLU A 13 -6.76 3.83 -8.73
CA GLU A 13 -7.28 4.14 -7.41
C GLU A 13 -8.76 4.53 -7.45
N ILE A 14 -9.55 3.98 -6.52
CA ILE A 14 -10.92 4.41 -6.22
C ILE A 14 -10.95 4.97 -4.79
N PRO A 15 -11.07 6.30 -4.62
CA PRO A 15 -11.18 6.90 -3.29
C PRO A 15 -12.60 6.77 -2.73
N TYR A 16 -12.76 6.20 -1.53
CA TYR A 16 -14.09 5.99 -0.94
C TYR A 16 -14.61 7.18 -0.12
N ALA A 17 -13.77 8.04 0.48
CA ALA A 17 -14.29 9.15 1.30
C ALA A 17 -15.24 10.09 0.54
N PRO A 18 -14.99 10.46 -0.75
CA PRO A 18 -15.95 11.25 -1.52
C PRO A 18 -17.31 10.59 -1.70
N ALA A 19 -17.37 9.25 -1.62
CA ALA A 19 -18.63 8.51 -1.68
C ALA A 19 -19.47 8.62 -0.41
N ILE A 20 -18.83 8.85 0.74
CA ILE A 20 -19.53 8.96 2.03
C ILE A 20 -19.92 10.42 2.32
N LEU A 21 -19.10 11.38 1.88
CA LEU A 21 -19.22 12.79 2.24
C LEU A 21 -20.44 13.51 1.61
N ASN A 22 -20.47 13.58 0.28
CA ASN A 22 -21.40 14.44 -0.45
C ASN A 22 -22.23 13.63 -1.44
N ALA A 23 -23.52 13.93 -1.58
CA ALA A 23 -24.39 13.20 -2.50
C ALA A 23 -23.95 13.32 -3.97
N THR A 24 -23.48 14.49 -4.39
CA THR A 24 -22.98 14.71 -5.76
C THR A 24 -21.68 13.94 -6.00
N SER A 25 -20.71 14.06 -5.10
CA SER A 25 -19.44 13.32 -5.19
C SER A 25 -19.65 11.82 -5.15
N ARG A 26 -20.63 11.34 -4.37
CA ARG A 26 -21.01 9.93 -4.32
C ARG A 26 -21.45 9.40 -5.67
N LYS A 27 -22.37 10.09 -6.35
CA LYS A 27 -22.81 9.69 -7.70
C LYS A 27 -21.63 9.61 -8.66
N ASN A 28 -20.75 10.62 -8.64
CA ASN A 28 -19.59 10.66 -9.51
C ASN A 28 -18.59 9.53 -9.23
N THR A 29 -18.27 9.28 -7.95
CA THR A 29 -17.35 8.20 -7.56
C THR A 29 -17.90 6.83 -7.94
N ILE A 30 -19.17 6.56 -7.66
CA ILE A 30 -19.82 5.30 -8.03
C ILE A 30 -19.85 5.14 -9.55
N GLN A 31 -20.23 6.18 -10.29
CA GLN A 31 -20.22 6.16 -11.75
C GLN A 31 -18.81 5.86 -12.29
N MET A 32 -17.78 6.56 -11.82
CA MET A 32 -16.38 6.31 -12.22
C MET A 32 -15.94 4.88 -11.92
N ALA A 33 -16.30 4.35 -10.76
CA ALA A 33 -15.99 2.97 -10.39
C ALA A 33 -16.64 1.96 -11.35
N HIS A 34 -17.92 2.17 -11.71
CA HIS A 34 -18.59 1.33 -12.70
C HIS A 34 -17.97 1.43 -14.10
N LEU A 35 -17.37 2.56 -14.48
CA LEU A 35 -16.64 2.63 -15.76
C LEU A 35 -15.44 1.67 -15.77
N TYR A 36 -14.70 1.52 -14.65
CA TYR A 36 -13.62 0.53 -14.56
C TYR A 36 -14.14 -0.90 -14.68
N HIS A 37 -15.32 -1.18 -14.14
CA HIS A 37 -15.97 -2.48 -14.33
C HIS A 37 -16.36 -2.71 -15.80
N THR A 38 -17.05 -1.74 -16.42
CA THR A 38 -17.57 -1.86 -17.79
C THR A 38 -16.45 -2.05 -18.81
N PHE A 39 -15.41 -1.23 -18.76
CA PHE A 39 -14.32 -1.28 -19.76
C PHE A 39 -13.21 -2.28 -19.45
N GLY A 40 -13.06 -2.63 -18.17
CA GLY A 40 -11.83 -3.23 -17.66
C GLY A 40 -12.02 -4.42 -16.75
N LYS A 41 -13.27 -4.78 -16.44
CA LYS A 41 -13.64 -5.79 -15.44
C LYS A 41 -12.97 -5.55 -14.09
N SER A 42 -12.70 -4.28 -13.78
CA SER A 42 -12.09 -3.83 -12.52
C SER A 42 -10.75 -4.51 -12.16
N LYS A 43 -9.95 -4.90 -13.16
CA LYS A 43 -8.60 -5.44 -12.94
C LYS A 43 -7.63 -4.36 -12.46
N ASN A 44 -6.73 -4.71 -11.55
CA ASN A 44 -5.72 -3.81 -10.98
C ASN A 44 -6.31 -2.55 -10.31
N VAL A 45 -7.43 -2.70 -9.59
CA VAL A 45 -8.02 -1.61 -8.83
C VAL A 45 -7.55 -1.66 -7.37
N ILE A 46 -7.31 -0.50 -6.77
CA ILE A 46 -7.08 -0.34 -5.32
C ILE A 46 -8.14 0.59 -4.74
N ILE A 47 -8.54 0.35 -3.49
CA ILE A 47 -9.46 1.23 -2.76
C ILE A 47 -8.66 2.00 -1.71
N SER A 48 -8.83 3.32 -1.70
CA SER A 48 -8.14 4.21 -0.76
C SER A 48 -9.15 5.09 -0.03
N SER A 49 -8.75 5.65 1.11
CA SER A 49 -9.62 6.55 1.86
C SER A 49 -9.75 7.92 1.21
N LYS A 50 -8.64 8.56 0.81
CA LYS A 50 -8.61 10.00 0.44
C LYS A 50 -9.35 10.87 1.47
N ALA A 51 -9.31 10.45 2.74
CA ALA A 51 -9.98 11.13 3.84
C ALA A 51 -9.13 12.32 4.31
N LEU A 52 -9.75 13.50 4.41
CA LEU A 52 -9.13 14.67 5.04
C LEU A 52 -9.26 14.65 6.57
N ASN A 53 -10.30 13.99 7.08
CA ASN A 53 -10.62 13.91 8.51
C ASN A 53 -10.67 12.45 8.97
N HIS A 54 -10.25 12.20 10.20
CA HIS A 54 -10.27 10.87 10.83
C HIS A 54 -11.66 10.23 10.87
N PHE A 55 -12.72 11.03 10.99
CA PHE A 55 -14.11 10.55 10.98
C PHE A 55 -14.54 9.85 9.69
N HIS A 56 -13.80 10.04 8.59
CA HIS A 56 -14.09 9.40 7.32
C HIS A 56 -13.31 8.10 7.11
N LEU A 57 -12.45 7.71 8.06
CA LEU A 57 -11.76 6.43 8.00
C LEU A 57 -12.73 5.29 8.30
N ARG A 58 -12.50 4.14 7.68
CA ARG A 58 -13.32 2.94 7.80
C ARG A 58 -12.44 1.72 8.01
N GLY A 59 -12.98 0.70 8.68
CA GLY A 59 -12.27 -0.55 8.87
C GLY A 59 -12.04 -1.27 7.54
N PRO A 60 -11.05 -2.18 7.45
CA PRO A 60 -10.72 -2.86 6.21
C PRO A 60 -11.91 -3.65 5.63
N TYR A 61 -12.72 -4.28 6.47
CA TYR A 61 -13.92 -5.00 6.03
C TYR A 61 -15.03 -4.06 5.53
N ASP A 62 -15.20 -2.88 6.14
CA ASP A 62 -16.15 -1.88 5.65
C ASP A 62 -15.74 -1.38 4.26
N VAL A 63 -14.43 -1.17 4.05
CA VAL A 63 -13.88 -0.79 2.74
C VAL A 63 -14.10 -1.90 1.70
N MET A 64 -13.93 -3.17 2.09
CA MET A 64 -14.24 -4.30 1.21
C MET A 64 -15.73 -4.36 0.85
N ASN A 65 -16.62 -4.09 1.81
CA ASN A 65 -18.06 -4.04 1.55
C ASN A 65 -18.45 -2.87 0.64
N LEU A 66 -17.80 -1.71 0.78
CA LEU A 66 -17.98 -0.58 -0.15
C LEU A 66 -17.54 -0.92 -1.58
N GLY A 67 -16.57 -1.81 -1.75
CA GLY A 67 -16.16 -2.28 -3.07
C GLY A 67 -17.28 -2.97 -3.86
N LEU A 68 -18.23 -3.63 -3.18
CA LEU A 68 -19.40 -4.22 -3.84
C LEU A 68 -20.29 -3.12 -4.47
N LEU A 69 -20.45 -1.98 -3.79
CA LEU A 69 -21.18 -0.81 -4.32
C LEU A 69 -20.46 -0.16 -5.52
N PHE A 70 -19.15 -0.36 -5.63
CA PHE A 70 -18.33 0.08 -6.75
C PHE A 70 -18.35 -0.89 -7.94
N GLY A 71 -19.12 -1.99 -7.87
CA GLY A 71 -19.22 -2.99 -8.93
C GLY A 71 -18.04 -3.96 -8.96
N LEU A 72 -17.31 -4.11 -7.85
CA LEU A 72 -16.30 -5.17 -7.68
C LEU A 72 -17.00 -6.45 -7.21
N SER A 73 -16.47 -7.61 -7.58
CA SER A 73 -16.80 -8.85 -6.87
C SER A 73 -16.20 -8.84 -5.46
N GLU A 74 -16.70 -9.71 -4.58
CA GLU A 74 -16.15 -9.87 -3.23
C GLU A 74 -14.65 -10.16 -3.23
N GLU A 75 -14.22 -11.09 -4.09
CA GLU A 75 -12.81 -11.42 -4.28
C GLU A 75 -12.00 -10.22 -4.79
N GLN A 76 -12.52 -9.50 -5.78
CA GLN A 76 -11.85 -8.30 -6.32
C GLN A 76 -11.72 -7.21 -5.26
N SER A 77 -12.76 -7.01 -4.45
CA SER A 77 -12.76 -6.04 -3.38
C SER A 77 -11.75 -6.38 -2.29
N LYS A 78 -11.69 -7.66 -1.87
CA LYS A 78 -10.68 -8.16 -0.96
C LYS A 78 -9.27 -7.94 -1.50
N ASN A 79 -9.04 -8.28 -2.77
CA ASN A 79 -7.75 -8.10 -3.42
C ASN A 79 -7.38 -6.61 -3.55
N ALA A 80 -8.36 -5.73 -3.80
CA ALA A 80 -8.16 -4.29 -3.91
C ALA A 80 -7.71 -3.63 -2.60
N ALA A 81 -8.15 -4.17 -1.45
CA ALA A 81 -7.72 -3.70 -0.13
C ALA A 81 -6.41 -4.36 0.35
N THR A 82 -6.04 -5.53 -0.17
CA THR A 82 -4.92 -6.35 0.35
C THR A 82 -3.81 -6.58 -0.69
N ASN A 83 -3.95 -7.59 -1.54
CA ASN A 83 -2.92 -8.10 -2.44
C ASN A 83 -2.46 -7.06 -3.48
N ASN A 84 -3.39 -6.29 -4.04
CA ASN A 84 -3.08 -5.26 -5.04
C ASN A 84 -2.22 -4.16 -4.43
N CYS A 85 -2.55 -3.71 -3.22
CA CYS A 85 -1.76 -2.73 -2.47
C CYS A 85 -0.34 -3.24 -2.19
N ARG A 86 -0.20 -4.49 -1.73
CA ARG A 86 1.11 -5.10 -1.47
C ARG A 86 1.96 -5.19 -2.75
N THR A 87 1.35 -5.64 -3.85
CA THR A 87 2.03 -5.76 -5.14
C THR A 87 2.49 -4.40 -5.66
N LEU A 88 1.64 -3.38 -5.53
CA LEU A 88 1.98 -2.00 -5.88
C LEU A 88 3.16 -1.47 -5.05
N LEU A 89 3.20 -1.76 -3.74
CA LEU A 89 4.29 -1.35 -2.87
C LEU A 89 5.62 -1.99 -3.28
N ILE A 90 5.64 -3.29 -3.55
CA ILE A 90 6.83 -4.01 -4.04
C ILE A 90 7.31 -3.41 -5.38
N ARG A 91 6.40 -3.08 -6.29
CA ARG A 91 6.77 -2.43 -7.57
C ARG A 91 7.29 -1.01 -7.37
N ALA A 92 6.74 -0.27 -6.40
CA ALA A 92 7.23 1.06 -6.07
C ALA A 92 8.67 1.00 -5.54
N GLN A 93 8.98 0.01 -4.71
CA GLN A 93 10.33 -0.28 -4.26
C GLN A 93 11.25 -0.64 -5.44
N GLY A 94 10.81 -1.47 -6.37
CA GLY A 94 11.57 -1.81 -7.58
C GLY A 94 11.87 -0.60 -8.49
N ARG A 95 11.03 0.45 -8.49
CA ARG A 95 11.34 1.71 -9.19
C ARG A 95 12.43 2.51 -8.49
N LYS A 96 12.53 2.41 -7.16
CA LYS A 96 13.52 3.14 -6.35
C LYS A 96 14.89 2.46 -6.37
N PHE A 97 14.94 1.13 -6.29
CA PHE A 97 16.17 0.36 -6.11
C PHE A 97 16.54 -0.54 -7.29
N GLY A 98 15.75 -0.54 -8.37
CA GLY A 98 15.96 -1.39 -9.54
C GLY A 98 15.23 -2.74 -9.46
N LYS A 99 15.38 -3.56 -10.51
CA LYS A 99 14.59 -4.80 -10.72
C LYS A 99 14.87 -5.89 -9.68
N THR A 100 16.00 -5.81 -8.98
CA THR A 100 16.42 -6.77 -7.94
C THR A 100 16.70 -5.98 -6.67
N SER A 101 15.68 -5.81 -5.83
CA SER A 101 15.80 -5.14 -4.53
C SER A 101 15.51 -6.14 -3.43
N MET A 102 16.52 -6.47 -2.63
CA MET A 102 16.36 -7.19 -1.37
C MET A 102 16.61 -6.20 -0.24
N THR A 103 15.62 -5.99 0.62
CA THR A 103 15.80 -5.19 1.85
C THR A 103 15.93 -6.16 3.00
N MET A 104 17.09 -6.14 3.66
CA MET A 104 17.31 -6.82 4.92
C MET A 104 16.98 -5.85 6.05
N GLU A 105 16.00 -6.21 6.88
CA GLU A 105 15.82 -5.58 8.18
C GLU A 105 16.71 -6.34 9.17
N ILE A 106 17.75 -5.67 9.65
CA ILE A 106 18.57 -6.18 10.75
C ILE A 106 17.72 -5.97 12.01
N HIS A 107 17.10 -7.04 12.48
CA HIS A 107 16.57 -7.06 13.84
C HIS A 107 17.78 -7.15 14.78
N ASP A 108 18.14 -6.02 15.39
CA ASP A 108 18.95 -6.06 16.60
C ASP A 108 18.14 -6.84 17.64
N LEU A 109 18.50 -8.11 17.82
CA LEU A 109 18.20 -8.84 19.04
C LEU A 109 18.79 -7.98 20.15
N ARG A 110 17.94 -7.25 20.86
CA ARG A 110 18.30 -6.68 22.16
C ARG A 110 18.82 -7.84 23.00
N LEU A 111 20.13 -7.96 23.10
CA LEU A 111 20.76 -8.74 24.15
C LEU A 111 20.31 -8.06 25.44
N ASP A 112 19.54 -8.79 26.25
CA ASP A 112 19.20 -8.35 27.60
C ASP A 112 20.53 -8.09 28.32
N GLU A 113 20.79 -6.82 28.69
CA GLU A 113 22.01 -6.39 29.37
C GLU A 113 22.19 -7.00 30.79
N SER A 114 21.32 -7.95 31.18
CA SER A 114 21.35 -8.59 32.50
C SER A 114 22.38 -9.70 32.65
N GLN A 115 23.16 -10.06 31.61
CA GLN A 115 24.17 -11.12 31.68
C GLN A 115 25.51 -10.80 30.98
N LEU A 116 26.11 -9.64 31.25
CA LEU A 116 27.51 -9.36 30.91
C LEU A 116 28.41 -9.56 32.14
N PRO A 117 29.36 -10.52 32.13
CA PRO A 117 30.47 -10.53 33.07
C PRO A 117 31.40 -9.34 32.82
N GLU A 118 31.90 -8.74 33.90
CA GLU A 118 32.74 -7.54 33.89
C GLU A 118 34.04 -7.70 33.06
N GLU A 119 34.49 -6.55 32.52
CA GLU A 119 35.53 -6.37 31.50
C GLU A 119 36.91 -6.99 31.79
N GLU A 120 37.62 -7.38 30.72
CA GLU A 120 38.99 -6.92 30.42
C GLU A 120 39.21 -6.85 28.88
N GLY A 121 39.85 -5.77 28.38
CA GLY A 121 40.02 -5.45 26.94
C GLY A 121 40.99 -6.37 26.15
N PRO A 122 41.31 -6.10 24.84
CA PRO A 122 41.88 -4.82 24.43
C PRO A 122 41.44 -4.22 23.05
N SER A 123 41.65 -2.91 22.97
CA SER A 123 41.68 -1.95 21.86
C SER A 123 41.79 -2.44 20.41
N ILE A 124 40.80 -2.09 19.56
CA ILE A 124 40.98 -1.91 18.11
C ILE A 124 40.48 -0.53 17.68
N LYS A 125 41.38 0.22 17.01
CA LYS A 125 41.27 1.64 16.65
C LYS A 125 40.09 1.91 15.69
N ARG A 126 39.28 2.93 15.99
CA ARG A 126 38.28 3.49 15.07
C ARG A 126 38.96 4.13 13.85
N LEU A 127 38.63 3.65 12.65
CA LEU A 127 38.96 4.31 11.39
C LEU A 127 38.10 5.58 11.26
N ARG A 128 38.79 6.71 11.13
CA ARG A 128 38.23 8.04 10.89
C ARG A 128 37.70 8.08 9.46
N VAL A 129 36.43 8.41 9.27
CA VAL A 129 35.88 8.74 7.95
C VAL A 129 35.88 10.25 7.86
N ASP A 130 36.82 10.78 7.10
CA ASP A 130 36.92 12.21 6.81
C ASP A 130 35.82 12.57 5.80
N ASN A 131 34.92 13.46 6.21
CA ASN A 131 33.94 14.09 5.32
C ASN A 131 34.64 15.16 4.48
N THR A 132 34.54 15.04 3.15
CA THR A 132 34.68 16.17 2.22
C THR A 132 33.33 16.46 1.61
#